data_AF-A0ABD2WZM2-F1
#
_entry.id   AF-A0ABD2WZM2-F1
#
_cell.length_a   1.000
_cell.length_b   1.000
_cell.length_c   1.000
_cell.angle_alpha   90.00
_cell.angle_beta   90.00
_cell.angle_gamma   90.00
#
_symmetry.space_group_name_H-M   'P 1'
#
loop_
_entity.id
_entity.type
_entity.pdbx_description
1 polymer ?
#
loop_
_entity_poly.entity_id
_entity_poly.type
_entity_poly.pdbx_seq_one_letter_code
_entity_poly.pdbx_strand_id
1 'polypeptide(L)'
;MDNYYDVDDDQLMGLFFTKEMADNVLLYEKTVQIVGIVTSVERKRESKPITKITLSNHLNEHIYVVIWCENILEQYKDMLVPNKVLHMDGLFARNRSQYNKGNYGHDYTVMSNTIIRVLRDQFIPRASDSQEEVHRIDSFIDCINYEKMCVEVEGYIKMPIQKTNTKSGATINQGCLSDCMKYKLEIRMPTIYPMDEFTIGSHVKVTGRVVLDPYFLLEVDHKDHIILLSKSKEDKKSYQDLLKGKLNPVHSTVMIEEGDTPSKKMKIM
;
A
#
# COMPACT_ATOMS: atom_id res chain seq x y z
N MET A 1 -28.07 2.39 -16.29
CA MET A 1 -27.76 3.83 -16.37
C MET A 1 -26.30 3.94 -16.04
N ASP A 2 -25.48 4.13 -17.06
CA ASP A 2 -24.02 4.13 -16.94
C ASP A 2 -23.59 5.44 -16.28
N ASN A 3 -23.38 5.39 -14.97
CA ASN A 3 -22.88 6.52 -14.16
C ASN A 3 -21.35 6.54 -14.20
N TYR A 4 -20.77 6.67 -15.39
CA TYR A 4 -19.33 6.80 -15.57
C TYR A 4 -19.02 8.23 -16.04
N TYR A 5 -18.39 9.02 -15.18
CA TYR A 5 -17.80 10.30 -15.57
C TYR A 5 -16.31 10.08 -15.67
N ASP A 6 -15.76 10.17 -16.88
CA ASP A 6 -14.31 10.12 -17.09
C ASP A 6 -13.73 11.48 -16.70
N VAL A 7 -13.28 11.59 -15.45
CA VAL A 7 -12.66 12.79 -14.88
C VAL A 7 -11.14 12.63 -14.98
N ASP A 8 -10.48 13.62 -15.58
CA ASP A 8 -9.02 13.65 -15.73
C ASP A 8 -8.30 13.56 -14.36
N ASP A 9 -7.11 12.96 -14.32
CA ASP A 9 -6.31 12.72 -13.11
C ASP A 9 -6.14 14.03 -12.31
N ASP A 10 -5.79 15.12 -13.01
CA ASP A 10 -5.52 16.43 -12.40
C ASP A 10 -6.79 17.06 -11.80
N GLN A 11 -7.93 16.86 -12.46
CA GLN A 11 -9.22 17.32 -11.95
C GLN A 11 -9.65 16.51 -10.73
N LEU A 12 -9.37 15.20 -10.75
CA LEU A 12 -9.71 14.30 -9.66
C LEU A 12 -8.93 14.63 -8.37
N MET A 13 -7.66 15.04 -8.49
CA MET A 13 -6.83 15.43 -7.34
C MET A 13 -7.47 16.57 -6.53
N GLY A 14 -8.04 17.56 -7.22
CA GLY A 14 -8.75 18.69 -6.61
C GLY A 14 -10.11 18.34 -5.99
N LEU A 15 -10.64 17.15 -6.26
CA LEU A 15 -11.94 16.71 -5.74
C LEU A 15 -11.84 15.88 -4.46
N PHE A 16 -10.69 15.24 -4.20
CA PHE A 16 -10.52 14.42 -3.00
C PHE A 16 -10.76 15.23 -1.73
N PHE A 17 -11.31 14.56 -0.71
CA PHE A 17 -11.48 15.20 0.59
C PHE A 17 -10.15 15.72 1.14
N THR A 18 -10.20 16.88 1.78
CA THR A 18 -9.06 17.53 2.41
C THR A 18 -9.18 17.48 3.92
N LYS A 19 -8.05 17.66 4.62
CA LYS A 19 -8.04 17.90 6.05
C LYS A 19 -8.97 19.03 6.48
N GLU A 20 -8.95 20.16 5.78
CA GLU A 20 -9.82 21.30 6.08
C GLU A 20 -11.30 20.94 5.97
N MET A 21 -11.69 20.21 4.92
CA MET A 21 -13.06 19.74 4.76
C MET A 21 -13.46 18.80 5.90
N ALA A 22 -12.59 17.84 6.25
CA ALA A 22 -12.88 16.88 7.30
C ALA A 22 -12.95 17.55 8.68
N ASP A 23 -12.02 18.45 9.01
CA ASP A 23 -11.98 19.15 10.31
C ASP A 23 -13.17 20.11 10.50
N ASN A 24 -13.72 20.68 9.42
CA ASN A 24 -14.84 21.62 9.46
C ASN A 24 -16.21 20.98 9.27
N VAL A 25 -16.31 19.65 9.20
CA VAL A 25 -17.59 18.98 9.03
C VAL A 25 -18.52 19.26 10.21
N LEU A 26 -19.79 19.55 9.93
CA LEU A 26 -20.79 19.74 10.98
C LEU A 26 -21.33 18.37 11.37
N LEU A 27 -21.02 17.92 12.58
CA LEU A 27 -21.58 16.68 13.09
C LEU A 27 -23.11 16.70 13.02
N TYR A 28 -23.67 15.56 12.64
CA TYR A 28 -25.10 15.34 12.42
C TYR A 28 -25.70 16.04 11.19
N GLU A 29 -24.88 16.57 10.28
CA GLU A 29 -25.34 16.97 8.96
C GLU A 29 -25.50 15.77 8.02
N LYS A 30 -26.52 15.78 7.16
CA LYS A 30 -26.91 14.66 6.26
C LYS A 30 -26.61 14.95 4.78
N THR A 31 -25.78 15.94 4.54
CA THR A 31 -25.49 16.53 3.23
C THR A 31 -24.01 16.45 2.88
N VAL A 32 -23.22 15.68 3.64
CA VAL A 32 -21.78 15.62 3.40
C VAL A 32 -21.52 14.96 2.06
N GLN A 33 -20.67 15.61 1.28
CA GLN A 33 -20.20 15.11 0.00
C GLN A 33 -18.72 14.77 0.10
N ILE A 34 -18.33 13.58 -0.33
CA ILE A 34 -16.97 13.05 -0.22
C ILE A 34 -16.56 12.45 -1.56
N VAL A 35 -15.33 12.74 -2.00
CA VAL A 35 -14.64 11.97 -3.02
C VAL A 35 -13.43 11.31 -2.39
N GLY A 36 -13.28 9.99 -2.58
CA GLY A 36 -12.21 9.21 -1.96
C GLY A 36 -11.93 7.90 -2.68
N ILE A 37 -10.72 7.38 -2.48
CA ILE A 37 -10.24 6.10 -2.99
C ILE A 37 -10.63 5.00 -2.01
N VAL A 38 -11.31 3.95 -2.45
CA VAL A 38 -11.59 2.79 -1.61
C VAL A 38 -10.28 2.05 -1.35
N THR A 39 -9.81 2.01 -0.09
CA THR A 39 -8.61 1.26 0.28
C THR A 39 -8.95 -0.09 0.91
N SER A 40 -10.01 -0.15 1.71
CA SER A 40 -10.48 -1.41 2.29
C SER A 40 -11.98 -1.45 2.50
N VAL A 41 -12.53 -2.66 2.47
CA VAL A 41 -13.94 -2.95 2.76
C VAL A 41 -14.01 -4.12 3.74
N GLU A 42 -14.54 -3.86 4.93
CA GLU A 42 -14.66 -4.82 6.02
C GLU A 42 -16.14 -5.12 6.26
N ARG A 43 -16.52 -6.40 6.26
CA ARG A 43 -17.88 -6.83 6.59
C ARG A 43 -17.90 -7.52 7.94
N LYS A 44 -18.70 -7.02 8.88
CA LYS A 44 -18.99 -7.67 10.16
C LYS A 44 -20.39 -8.25 10.13
N ARG A 45 -20.47 -9.58 10.22
CA ARG A 45 -21.72 -10.35 10.32
C ARG A 45 -22.02 -10.64 11.79
N GLU A 46 -22.37 -9.61 12.54
CA GLU A 46 -22.92 -9.74 13.90
C GLU A 46 -24.46 -9.61 13.84
N SER A 47 -25.12 -9.47 14.99
CA SER A 47 -26.59 -9.32 15.10
C SER A 47 -27.16 -8.13 14.30
N LYS A 48 -26.32 -7.15 13.95
CA LYS A 48 -26.59 -6.12 12.95
C LYS A 48 -25.45 -6.14 11.93
N PRO A 49 -25.71 -6.53 10.67
CA PRO A 49 -24.67 -6.55 9.65
C PRO A 49 -24.18 -5.13 9.38
N ILE A 50 -22.86 -4.95 9.42
CA ILE A 50 -22.22 -3.66 9.16
C ILE A 50 -21.15 -3.87 8.10
N THR A 51 -21.15 -3.01 7.08
CA THR A 51 -20.02 -2.87 6.18
C THR A 51 -19.32 -1.56 6.46
N LYS A 52 -18.01 -1.63 6.68
CA LYS A 52 -17.14 -0.48 6.90
C LYS A 52 -16.24 -0.33 5.68
N ILE A 53 -16.20 0.88 5.14
CA ILE A 53 -15.40 1.26 3.99
C ILE A 53 -14.36 2.26 4.49
N THR A 54 -13.11 2.04 4.12
CA THR A 54 -12.04 3.01 4.33
C THR A 54 -11.86 3.77 3.03
N LEU A 55 -12.03 5.09 3.09
CA LEU A 55 -11.70 5.97 1.96
C LEU A 55 -10.42 6.72 2.28
N SER A 56 -9.52 6.76 1.31
CA SER A 56 -8.29 7.54 1.34
C SER A 56 -8.36 8.73 0.39
N ASN A 57 -7.73 9.84 0.75
CA ASN A 57 -7.39 10.87 -0.22
C ASN A 57 -6.02 10.57 -0.84
N HIS A 58 -5.56 11.45 -1.73
CA HIS A 58 -4.27 11.35 -2.41
C HIS A 58 -3.06 11.59 -1.48
N LEU A 59 -3.29 12.05 -0.24
CA LEU A 59 -2.27 12.26 0.80
C LEU A 59 -2.21 11.11 1.81
N ASN A 60 -2.89 9.99 1.53
CA ASN A 60 -3.01 8.85 2.43
C ASN A 60 -3.67 9.17 3.79
N GLU A 61 -4.46 10.24 3.88
CA GLU A 61 -5.35 10.46 5.01
C GLU A 61 -6.59 9.59 4.82
N HIS A 62 -7.16 9.11 5.94
CA HIS A 62 -8.24 8.13 5.93
C HIS A 62 -9.46 8.61 6.70
N ILE A 63 -10.61 8.39 6.07
CA ILE A 63 -11.94 8.51 6.67
C ILE A 63 -12.66 7.17 6.58
N TYR A 64 -13.66 7.00 7.45
CA TYR A 64 -14.45 5.78 7.50
C TYR A 64 -15.91 6.05 7.16
N VAL A 65 -16.44 5.22 6.28
CA VAL A 65 -17.83 5.23 5.86
C VAL A 65 -18.49 3.91 6.28
N VAL A 66 -19.68 3.97 6.86
CA VAL A 66 -20.38 2.81 7.43
C VAL A 66 -21.73 2.62 6.75
N ILE A 67 -22.02 1.39 6.35
CA ILE A 67 -23.29 0.94 5.78
C ILE A 67 -23.93 -0.07 6.73
N TRP A 68 -25.16 0.21 7.16
CA TRP A 68 -25.93 -0.62 8.08
C TRP A 68 -27.04 -1.43 7.40
N CYS A 69 -27.46 -1.02 6.21
CA CYS A 69 -28.58 -1.62 5.50
C CYS A 69 -28.08 -2.54 4.39
N GLU A 70 -28.41 -3.83 4.46
CA GLU A 70 -28.02 -4.81 3.45
C GLU A 70 -28.58 -4.47 2.06
N ASN A 71 -29.78 -3.89 1.97
CA ASN A 71 -30.35 -3.48 0.69
C ASN A 71 -29.51 -2.40 0.01
N ILE A 72 -29.02 -1.43 0.78
CA ILE A 72 -28.11 -0.38 0.28
C ILE A 72 -26.77 -0.99 -0.11
N LEU A 73 -26.26 -1.93 0.68
CA LEU A 73 -25.02 -2.63 0.35
C LEU A 73 -25.14 -3.38 -0.98
N GLU A 74 -26.24 -4.11 -1.18
CA GLU A 74 -26.48 -4.90 -2.39
C GLU A 74 -26.61 -4.01 -3.63
N GLN A 75 -27.20 -2.83 -3.47
CA GLN A 75 -27.30 -1.82 -4.53
C GLN A 75 -25.93 -1.32 -5.03
N TYR A 76 -24.94 -1.22 -4.13
CA TYR A 76 -23.64 -0.59 -4.43
C TYR A 76 -22.46 -1.57 -4.40
N LYS A 77 -22.68 -2.86 -4.19
CA LYS A 77 -21.62 -3.85 -3.93
C LYS A 77 -20.49 -3.87 -4.97
N ASP A 78 -20.81 -3.66 -6.25
CA ASP A 78 -19.84 -3.70 -7.35
C ASP A 78 -19.01 -2.40 -7.48
N MET A 79 -19.45 -1.34 -6.79
CA MET A 79 -18.73 -0.07 -6.65
C MET A 79 -17.82 -0.07 -5.41
N LEU A 80 -18.17 -0.84 -4.39
CA LEU A 80 -17.45 -0.92 -3.12
C LEU A 80 -16.30 -1.92 -3.19
N VAL A 81 -15.36 -1.66 -4.10
CA VAL A 81 -14.19 -2.51 -4.35
C VAL A 81 -12.92 -1.65 -4.20
N PRO A 82 -11.82 -2.18 -3.63
CA PRO A 82 -10.56 -1.44 -3.54
C PRO A 82 -10.11 -0.84 -4.88
N ASN A 83 -9.38 0.28 -4.80
CA ASN A 83 -8.82 1.06 -5.90
C ASN A 83 -9.85 1.78 -6.78
N LYS A 84 -11.14 1.77 -6.43
CA LYS A 84 -12.14 2.64 -7.08
C LYS A 84 -12.17 4.02 -6.43
N VAL A 85 -12.41 5.05 -7.24
CA VAL A 85 -12.70 6.41 -6.75
C VAL A 85 -14.20 6.58 -6.71
N LEU A 86 -14.70 6.84 -5.51
CA LEU A 86 -16.12 7.02 -5.27
C LEU A 86 -16.41 8.48 -4.97
N HIS A 87 -17.45 8.99 -5.62
CA HIS A 87 -18.16 10.18 -5.20
C HIS A 87 -19.39 9.75 -4.40
N MET A 88 -19.44 10.16 -3.14
CA MET A 88 -20.54 9.88 -2.22
C MET A 88 -21.20 11.19 -1.82
N ASP A 89 -22.47 11.34 -2.15
CA ASP A 89 -23.25 12.55 -1.89
C ASP A 89 -24.41 12.24 -0.93
N GLY A 90 -24.62 13.09 0.07
CA GLY A 90 -25.65 12.90 1.09
C GLY A 90 -25.25 11.93 2.21
N LEU A 91 -23.97 11.92 2.60
CA LEU A 91 -23.49 11.19 3.77
C LEU A 91 -23.88 11.87 5.07
N PHE A 92 -24.01 11.08 6.13
CA PHE A 92 -24.33 11.56 7.48
C PHE A 92 -23.13 11.49 8.41
N ALA A 93 -22.61 12.64 8.82
CA ALA A 93 -21.45 12.73 9.71
C ALA A 93 -21.84 12.41 11.17
N ARG A 94 -21.07 11.53 11.84
CA ARG A 94 -21.28 11.16 13.23
C ARG A 94 -19.97 10.94 13.95
N ASN A 95 -19.94 11.25 15.24
CA ASN A 95 -18.84 10.83 16.10
C ASN A 95 -19.19 9.49 16.77
N ARG A 96 -18.55 8.40 16.34
CA ARG A 96 -18.63 7.08 16.99
C ARG A 96 -17.24 6.46 17.08
N SER A 97 -16.63 6.60 18.25
CA SER A 97 -15.28 6.10 18.52
C SER A 97 -15.09 4.61 18.21
N GLN A 98 -16.12 3.77 18.34
CA GLN A 98 -15.99 2.34 18.06
C GLN A 98 -15.87 1.97 16.57
N TYR A 99 -16.27 2.85 15.65
CA TYR A 99 -16.22 2.60 14.20
C TYR A 99 -15.14 3.42 13.51
N ASN A 100 -14.67 4.47 14.15
CA ASN A 100 -13.68 5.37 13.63
C ASN A 100 -12.27 5.03 14.14
N LYS A 101 -11.37 4.69 13.21
CA LYS A 101 -9.93 4.57 13.47
C LYS A 101 -9.14 5.51 12.53
N GLY A 102 -9.79 6.58 12.10
CA GLY A 102 -9.34 7.45 11.01
C GLY A 102 -8.45 8.54 11.51
N ASN A 103 -8.01 9.36 10.57
CA ASN A 103 -7.24 10.55 10.88
C ASN A 103 -8.11 11.64 11.53
N TYR A 104 -9.43 11.53 11.42
CA TYR A 104 -10.39 12.54 11.89
C TYR A 104 -11.31 11.98 12.96
N GLY A 105 -11.90 12.85 13.79
CA GLY A 105 -12.69 12.49 14.98
C GLY A 105 -14.09 11.92 14.72
N HIS A 106 -14.48 11.74 13.46
CA HIS A 106 -15.81 11.30 13.04
C HIS A 106 -15.77 10.25 11.94
N ASP A 107 -16.89 9.57 11.78
CA ASP A 107 -17.19 8.68 10.67
C ASP A 107 -18.39 9.22 9.87
N TYR A 108 -18.64 8.56 8.74
CA TYR A 108 -19.77 8.84 7.89
C TYR A 108 -20.69 7.64 7.79
N THR A 109 -21.98 7.89 7.65
CA THR A 109 -22.99 6.84 7.44
C THR A 109 -23.64 7.02 6.09
N VAL A 110 -23.74 5.93 5.33
CA VAL A 110 -24.58 5.87 4.13
C VAL A 110 -26.03 5.79 4.56
N MET A 111 -26.81 6.73 4.06
CA MET A 111 -28.24 6.88 4.31
C MET A 111 -29.03 6.46 3.07
N SER A 112 -30.35 6.35 3.18
CA SER A 112 -31.21 5.99 2.05
C SER A 112 -31.21 7.03 0.92
N ASN A 113 -30.86 8.28 1.21
CA ASN A 113 -30.71 9.37 0.24
C ASN A 113 -29.28 9.51 -0.30
N THR A 114 -28.33 8.69 0.16
CA THR A 114 -26.96 8.78 -0.31
C THR A 114 -26.84 8.26 -1.74
N ILE A 115 -26.23 9.06 -2.61
CA ILE A 115 -25.92 8.69 -3.99
C ILE A 115 -24.44 8.34 -4.04
N ILE A 116 -24.12 7.14 -4.51
CA ILE A 116 -22.74 6.69 -4.73
C ILE A 116 -22.52 6.54 -6.24
N ARG A 117 -21.44 7.16 -6.73
CA ARG A 117 -21.00 7.08 -8.13
C ARG A 117 -19.54 6.68 -8.19
N VAL A 118 -19.19 5.90 -9.20
CA VAL A 118 -17.79 5.60 -9.53
C VAL A 118 -17.30 6.72 -10.44
N LEU A 119 -16.34 7.51 -9.97
CA LEU A 119 -15.62 8.46 -10.81
C LEU A 119 -14.47 7.79 -11.56
N ARG A 120 -13.94 6.69 -11.00
CA ARG A 120 -12.88 5.90 -11.65
C ARG A 120 -12.86 4.47 -11.17
N ASP A 121 -12.75 3.52 -12.10
CA ASP A 121 -12.69 2.09 -11.78
C ASP A 121 -11.33 1.62 -11.27
N GLN A 122 -10.26 2.34 -11.62
CA GLN A 122 -8.91 2.10 -11.12
C GLN A 122 -8.21 3.44 -10.94
N PHE A 123 -7.95 3.80 -9.69
CA PHE A 123 -7.08 4.90 -9.32
C PHE A 123 -5.99 4.36 -8.43
N ILE A 124 -4.78 4.49 -8.94
CA ILE A 124 -3.57 4.34 -8.16
C ILE A 124 -3.17 5.79 -7.94
N PRO A 125 -3.17 6.29 -6.70
CA PRO A 125 -2.58 7.59 -6.45
C PRO A 125 -1.16 7.51 -7.02
N ARG A 126 -0.89 8.29 -8.08
CA ARG A 126 0.49 8.66 -8.37
C ARG A 126 0.99 9.24 -7.06
N ALA A 127 2.12 8.76 -6.54
CA ALA A 127 2.87 9.53 -5.55
C ALA A 127 2.84 10.98 -6.05
N SER A 128 2.19 11.85 -5.27
CA SER A 128 1.81 13.18 -5.70
C SER A 128 3.05 13.89 -6.26
N ASP A 129 2.88 14.77 -7.25
CA ASP A 129 3.95 15.68 -7.72
C ASP A 129 4.41 16.69 -6.64
N SER A 130 4.04 16.51 -5.37
CA SER A 130 4.94 16.93 -4.30
C SER A 130 6.21 16.12 -4.50
N GLN A 131 7.35 16.71 -4.80
CA GLN A 131 8.63 16.00 -4.84
C GLN A 131 8.84 15.25 -3.52
N GLU A 132 8.29 14.04 -3.39
CA GLU A 132 8.51 13.15 -2.26
C GLU A 132 10.00 12.87 -2.36
N GLU A 133 10.75 13.30 -1.36
CA GLU A 133 12.20 13.22 -1.40
C GLU A 133 12.58 11.75 -1.59
N VAL A 134 13.11 11.43 -2.78
CA VAL A 134 13.51 10.07 -3.10
C VAL A 134 14.89 9.85 -2.48
N HIS A 135 14.95 9.07 -1.42
CA HIS A 135 16.20 8.74 -0.76
C HIS A 135 16.92 7.63 -1.53
N ARG A 136 18.14 7.91 -1.99
CA ARG A 136 18.99 6.88 -2.60
C ARG A 136 19.61 6.02 -1.51
N ILE A 137 19.45 4.71 -1.65
CA ILE A 137 19.87 3.75 -0.65
C ILE A 137 20.87 2.77 -1.27
N ASP A 138 22.08 2.76 -0.72
CA ASP A 138 23.18 1.90 -1.21
C ASP A 138 23.04 0.44 -0.75
N SER A 139 22.34 0.19 0.35
CA SER A 139 22.20 -1.14 0.95
C SER A 139 20.75 -1.43 1.32
N PHE A 140 20.23 -2.59 0.90
CA PHE A 140 18.84 -2.96 1.19
C PHE A 140 18.52 -2.95 2.68
N ILE A 141 19.49 -3.22 3.58
CA ILE A 141 19.23 -3.18 5.02
C ILE A 141 18.86 -1.78 5.52
N ASP A 142 19.38 -0.74 4.89
CA ASP A 142 19.17 0.64 5.31
C ASP A 142 17.76 1.11 4.97
N CYS A 143 17.05 0.43 4.06
CA CYS A 143 15.64 0.68 3.76
C CYS A 143 14.76 0.65 5.02
N ILE A 144 15.14 -0.11 6.06
CA ILE A 144 14.38 -0.16 7.32
C ILE A 144 14.26 1.20 8.00
N ASN A 145 15.21 2.11 7.77
CA ASN A 145 15.23 3.44 8.38
C ASN A 145 14.30 4.43 7.66
N TYR A 146 13.69 4.02 6.55
CA TYR A 146 12.88 4.86 5.67
C TYR A 146 11.43 4.37 5.58
N GLU A 147 10.90 3.80 6.66
CA GLU A 147 9.50 3.33 6.73
C GLU A 147 8.53 4.40 6.20
N LYS A 148 7.64 3.99 5.27
CA LYS A 148 6.63 4.81 4.59
C LYS A 148 7.19 5.90 3.66
N MET A 149 8.51 6.05 3.55
CA MET A 149 9.15 6.98 2.64
C MET A 149 9.44 6.34 1.28
N CYS A 150 9.65 7.18 0.27
CA CYS A 150 10.06 6.74 -1.05
C CYS A 150 11.59 6.60 -1.11
N VAL A 151 12.07 5.46 -1.63
CA VAL A 151 13.48 5.17 -1.78
C VAL A 151 13.80 4.72 -3.20
N GLU A 152 15.03 4.96 -3.64
CA GLU A 152 15.62 4.44 -4.87
C GLU A 152 16.72 3.44 -4.50
N VAL A 153 16.59 2.21 -4.99
CA VAL A 153 17.58 1.14 -4.79
C VAL A 153 18.03 0.56 -6.12
N GLU A 154 19.27 0.10 -6.19
CA GLU A 154 19.77 -0.69 -7.31
C GLU A 154 19.96 -2.15 -6.91
N GLY A 155 19.65 -3.06 -7.81
CA GLY A 155 19.78 -4.48 -7.55
C GLY A 155 19.48 -5.35 -8.75
N TYR A 156 19.59 -6.66 -8.56
CA TYR A 156 19.39 -7.63 -9.62
C TYR A 156 18.12 -8.42 -9.42
N ILE A 157 17.33 -8.61 -10.48
CA ILE A 157 16.11 -9.41 -10.45
C ILE A 157 16.47 -10.85 -10.09
N LYS A 158 16.16 -11.28 -8.87
CA LYS A 158 16.35 -12.67 -8.41
C LYS A 158 15.15 -13.54 -8.77
N MET A 159 13.95 -13.00 -8.59
CA MET A 159 12.69 -13.65 -8.91
C MET A 159 11.91 -12.73 -9.87
N PRO A 160 11.40 -13.23 -11.01
CA PRO A 160 10.64 -12.43 -11.96
C PRO A 160 9.49 -11.69 -11.28
N ILE A 161 9.22 -10.47 -11.73
CA ILE A 161 8.06 -9.72 -11.27
C ILE A 161 6.84 -10.24 -12.05
N GLN A 162 6.00 -11.03 -11.39
CA GLN A 162 4.91 -11.75 -12.05
C GLN A 162 3.61 -11.68 -11.24
N LYS A 163 2.50 -12.01 -11.91
CA LYS A 163 1.18 -12.07 -11.27
C LYS A 163 1.15 -13.13 -10.17
N THR A 164 0.74 -12.72 -8.97
CA THR A 164 0.59 -13.60 -7.80
C THR A 164 -0.69 -13.25 -7.06
N ASN A 165 -1.40 -14.28 -6.57
CA ASN A 165 -2.56 -14.09 -5.71
C ASN A 165 -2.12 -13.99 -4.24
N THR A 166 -2.54 -12.94 -3.55
CA THR A 166 -2.29 -12.76 -2.12
C THR A 166 -3.23 -13.62 -1.29
N LYS A 167 -2.91 -13.80 0.00
CA LYS A 167 -3.79 -14.48 0.96
C LYS A 167 -5.15 -13.79 1.13
N SER A 168 -5.23 -12.48 0.85
CA SER A 168 -6.47 -11.70 0.89
C SER A 168 -7.33 -11.87 -0.37
N GLY A 169 -6.87 -12.63 -1.37
CA GLY A 169 -7.58 -12.85 -2.63
C GLY A 169 -7.36 -11.76 -3.68
N ALA A 170 -6.49 -10.79 -3.43
CA ALA A 170 -6.10 -9.80 -4.43
C ALA A 170 -5.05 -10.40 -5.38
N THR A 171 -5.03 -9.96 -6.64
CA THR A 171 -3.99 -10.31 -7.60
C THR A 171 -3.06 -9.12 -7.78
N ILE A 172 -1.76 -9.33 -7.55
CA ILE A 172 -0.71 -8.29 -7.61
C ILE A 172 0.45 -8.75 -8.49
N ASN A 173 1.32 -7.84 -8.92
CA ASN A 173 2.65 -8.20 -9.42
C ASN A 173 3.60 -8.31 -8.22
N GLN A 174 4.36 -9.41 -8.14
CA GLN A 174 5.30 -9.66 -7.04
C GLN A 174 6.61 -10.21 -7.59
N GLY A 175 7.73 -9.74 -7.04
CA GLY A 175 9.08 -10.17 -7.42
C GLY A 175 10.08 -10.02 -6.29
N CYS A 176 11.36 -10.25 -6.59
CA CYS A 176 12.42 -10.14 -5.60
C CYS A 176 13.73 -9.65 -6.24
N LEU A 177 14.39 -8.71 -5.58
CA LEU A 177 15.74 -8.26 -5.88
C LEU A 177 16.77 -8.95 -4.98
N SER A 178 18.01 -9.00 -5.47
CA SER A 178 19.20 -9.33 -4.69
C SER A 178 20.29 -8.29 -4.91
N ASP A 179 21.00 -7.95 -3.84
CA ASP A 179 22.26 -7.19 -3.88
C ASP A 179 23.47 -8.07 -4.29
N CYS A 180 23.25 -9.37 -4.56
CA CYS A 180 24.26 -10.40 -4.80
C CYS A 180 25.28 -10.62 -3.66
N MET A 181 25.07 -9.99 -2.51
CA MET A 181 25.97 -10.05 -1.37
C MET A 181 25.27 -10.65 -0.16
N LYS A 182 24.42 -9.85 0.51
CA LYS A 182 23.95 -10.15 1.86
C LYS A 182 22.43 -10.15 1.96
N TYR A 183 21.73 -9.44 1.08
CA TYR A 183 20.32 -9.15 1.25
C TYR A 183 19.46 -9.40 0.01
N LYS A 184 18.19 -9.70 0.28
CA LYS A 184 17.13 -9.85 -0.70
C LYS A 184 15.98 -8.95 -0.30
N LEU A 185 15.38 -8.32 -1.30
CA LEU A 185 14.31 -7.35 -1.11
C LEU A 185 13.09 -7.78 -1.94
N GLU A 186 11.94 -7.87 -1.29
CA GLU A 186 10.68 -8.15 -1.97
C GLU A 186 10.15 -6.88 -2.64
N ILE A 187 9.62 -7.04 -3.85
CA ILE A 187 8.87 -5.98 -4.56
C ILE A 187 7.43 -6.44 -4.70
N ARG A 188 6.50 -5.54 -4.40
CA ARG A 188 5.07 -5.69 -4.70
C ARG A 188 4.59 -4.51 -5.52
N MET A 189 3.72 -4.79 -6.47
CA MET A 189 2.97 -3.78 -7.22
C MET A 189 1.49 -4.14 -7.10
N PRO A 190 0.67 -3.29 -6.46
CA PRO A 190 -0.77 -3.54 -6.33
C PRO A 190 -1.48 -3.67 -7.69
N THR A 191 -0.91 -3.04 -8.71
CA THR A 191 -1.43 -3.03 -10.08
C THR A 191 -0.68 -3.99 -10.97
N ILE A 192 -1.44 -4.57 -11.90
CA ILE A 192 -0.93 -5.53 -12.85
C ILE A 192 -0.37 -4.83 -14.09
N TYR A 193 0.92 -5.07 -14.36
CA TYR A 193 1.61 -4.62 -15.57
C TYR A 193 2.26 -5.81 -16.31
N PRO A 194 2.43 -5.72 -17.64
CA PRO A 194 3.36 -6.58 -18.37
C PRO A 194 4.80 -6.30 -17.91
N MET A 195 5.51 -7.34 -17.46
CA MET A 195 6.85 -7.22 -16.86
C MET A 195 7.89 -8.12 -17.54
N ASP A 196 7.59 -8.61 -18.75
CA ASP A 196 8.40 -9.62 -19.46
C ASP A 196 9.83 -9.14 -19.77
N GLU A 197 10.04 -7.82 -19.83
CA GLU A 197 11.36 -7.21 -20.03
C GLU A 197 12.29 -7.37 -18.80
N PHE A 198 11.74 -7.51 -17.60
CA PHE A 198 12.48 -7.62 -16.34
C PHE A 198 12.79 -9.08 -15.96
N THR A 199 13.68 -9.69 -16.73
CA THR A 199 14.07 -11.10 -16.56
C THR A 199 15.08 -11.32 -15.43
N ILE A 200 15.20 -12.56 -14.93
CA ILE A 200 16.18 -12.96 -13.91
C ILE A 200 17.60 -12.51 -14.28
N GLY A 201 18.33 -11.99 -13.30
CA GLY A 201 19.69 -11.49 -13.41
C GLY A 201 19.81 -10.08 -13.98
N SER A 202 18.70 -9.49 -14.48
CA SER A 202 18.73 -8.12 -15.00
C SER A 202 19.06 -7.12 -13.89
N HIS A 203 19.96 -6.18 -14.18
CA HIS A 203 20.28 -5.09 -13.28
C HIS A 203 19.20 -4.01 -13.44
N VAL A 204 18.60 -3.61 -12.32
CA VAL A 204 17.50 -2.65 -12.30
C VAL A 204 17.72 -1.62 -11.21
N LYS A 205 17.18 -0.43 -11.46
CA LYS A 205 16.96 0.60 -10.46
C LYS A 205 15.47 0.66 -10.17
N VAL A 206 15.10 0.64 -8.89
CA VAL A 206 13.71 0.58 -8.45
C VAL A 206 13.45 1.72 -7.50
N THR A 207 12.43 2.51 -7.82
CA THR A 207 11.87 3.52 -6.94
C THR A 207 10.57 3.01 -6.35
N GLY A 208 10.44 3.03 -5.03
CA GLY A 208 9.27 2.50 -4.34
C GLY A 208 9.18 2.94 -2.90
N ARG A 209 8.01 2.74 -2.30
CA ARG A 209 7.72 3.06 -0.91
C ARG A 209 8.11 1.90 0.00
N VAL A 210 8.80 2.18 1.10
CA VAL A 210 9.13 1.15 2.09
C VAL A 210 7.89 0.82 2.91
N VAL A 211 7.47 -0.45 2.88
CA VAL A 211 6.37 -0.98 3.67
C VAL A 211 6.88 -2.06 4.62
N LEU A 212 6.39 -2.05 5.86
CA LEU A 212 6.68 -3.05 6.89
C LEU A 212 5.48 -3.97 7.07
N ASP A 213 5.59 -5.21 6.59
CA ASP A 213 4.54 -6.24 6.72
C ASP A 213 5.10 -7.66 6.46
N PRO A 214 5.15 -8.57 7.46
CA PRO A 214 5.99 -8.54 8.66
C PRO A 214 7.52 -8.45 8.40
N TYR A 215 7.92 -8.33 7.14
CA TYR A 215 9.28 -7.99 6.69
C TYR A 215 9.22 -6.64 5.95
N PHE A 216 10.37 -6.01 5.68
CA PHE A 216 10.36 -4.83 4.82
C PHE A 216 10.29 -5.25 3.35
N LEU A 217 9.49 -4.51 2.58
CA LEU A 217 9.33 -4.67 1.14
C LEU A 217 9.23 -3.29 0.48
N LEU A 218 9.45 -3.26 -0.84
CA LEU A 218 9.16 -2.09 -1.66
C LEU A 218 7.82 -2.26 -2.35
N GLU A 219 6.91 -1.34 -2.08
CA GLU A 219 5.70 -1.16 -2.86
C GLU A 219 5.98 -0.20 -4.00
N VAL A 220 5.70 -0.63 -5.23
CA VAL A 220 5.99 0.11 -6.45
C VAL A 220 4.69 0.37 -7.21
N ASP A 221 4.38 1.64 -7.43
CA ASP A 221 3.07 2.07 -7.94
C ASP A 221 2.89 1.80 -9.45
N HIS A 222 3.97 1.98 -10.22
CA HIS A 222 3.95 1.89 -11.68
C HIS A 222 5.21 1.21 -12.22
N LYS A 223 5.09 0.53 -13.37
CA LYS A 223 6.21 -0.16 -14.00
C LYS A 223 7.37 0.77 -14.37
N ASP A 224 7.09 2.04 -14.65
CA ASP A 224 8.10 3.03 -15.06
C ASP A 224 9.03 3.44 -13.90
N HIS A 225 8.69 3.09 -12.67
CA HIS A 225 9.58 3.22 -11.52
C HIS A 225 10.63 2.10 -11.44
N ILE A 226 10.61 1.16 -12.39
CA ILE A 226 11.60 0.10 -12.54
C ILE A 226 12.36 0.36 -13.83
N ILE A 227 13.60 0.83 -13.69
CA ILE A 227 14.45 1.20 -14.81
C ILE A 227 15.46 0.07 -15.04
N LEU A 228 15.46 -0.49 -16.25
CA LEU A 228 16.45 -1.48 -16.66
C LEU A 228 17.81 -0.81 -16.88
N LEU A 229 18.81 -1.26 -16.13
CA LEU A 229 20.20 -0.77 -16.23
C LEU A 229 21.10 -1.69 -17.07
N SER A 230 20.78 -3.00 -17.14
CA SER A 230 21.51 -3.94 -17.99
C SER A 230 21.23 -3.68 -19.47
N LYS A 231 22.28 -3.46 -20.27
CA LYS A 231 22.17 -3.17 -21.71
C LYS A 231 22.41 -4.39 -22.58
N SER A 232 23.06 -5.42 -22.02
CA SER A 232 23.39 -6.67 -22.70
C SER A 232 23.16 -7.88 -21.78
N LYS A 233 23.28 -9.10 -22.33
CA LYS A 233 23.26 -10.33 -21.53
C LYS A 233 24.46 -10.45 -20.60
N GLU A 234 25.59 -9.84 -20.94
CA GLU A 234 26.83 -9.89 -20.14
C GLU A 234 26.73 -9.05 -18.87
N ASP A 235 25.84 -8.05 -18.86
CA ASP A 235 25.55 -7.21 -17.69
C ASP A 235 24.65 -7.93 -16.66
N LYS A 236 24.11 -9.10 -17.00
CA LYS A 236 23.24 -9.86 -16.11
C LYS A 236 24.04 -10.67 -15.12
N LYS A 237 23.56 -10.73 -13.88
CA LYS A 237 24.15 -11.61 -12.87
C LYS A 237 23.75 -13.06 -13.08
N SER A 238 24.72 -13.95 -12.81
CA SER A 238 24.49 -15.38 -12.86
C SER A 238 23.49 -15.79 -11.78
N TYR A 239 22.72 -16.85 -12.04
CA TYR A 239 21.77 -17.37 -11.04
C TYR A 239 22.46 -17.76 -9.72
N GLN A 240 23.68 -18.29 -9.79
CA GLN A 240 24.47 -18.65 -8.60
C GLN A 240 24.78 -17.43 -7.73
N ASP A 241 25.06 -16.27 -8.34
CA ASP A 241 25.28 -15.03 -7.59
C ASP A 241 24.01 -14.51 -6.93
N LEU A 242 22.86 -14.66 -7.60
CA LEU A 242 21.55 -14.25 -7.08
C LEU A 242 21.08 -15.10 -5.88
N LEU A 243 21.63 -16.31 -5.70
CA LEU A 243 21.31 -17.15 -4.56
C LEU A 243 21.97 -16.66 -3.26
N LYS A 244 23.04 -15.85 -3.35
CA LYS A 244 23.71 -15.25 -2.20
C LYS A 244 22.77 -14.33 -1.42
N GLY A 245 23.09 -14.09 -0.15
CA GLY A 245 22.27 -13.28 0.75
C GLY A 245 21.06 -13.97 1.36
N LYS A 246 20.52 -13.38 2.42
CA LYS A 246 19.34 -13.86 3.18
C LYS A 246 18.14 -12.94 2.93
N LEU A 247 16.93 -13.50 3.06
CA LEU A 247 15.72 -12.68 3.23
C LEU A 247 15.79 -12.00 4.60
N ASN A 248 15.48 -10.72 4.66
CA ASN A 248 15.68 -9.94 5.88
C ASN A 248 14.59 -10.20 6.92
N PRO A 249 14.92 -10.72 8.12
CA PRO A 249 13.99 -10.76 9.23
C PRO A 249 13.93 -9.39 9.94
N VAL A 250 12.72 -8.94 10.28
CA VAL A 250 12.51 -7.74 11.14
C VAL A 250 12.90 -8.00 12.60
N HIS A 251 13.06 -9.27 12.98
CA HIS A 251 13.55 -9.69 14.28
C HIS A 251 14.58 -10.80 14.17
N SER A 252 15.86 -10.44 14.08
CA SER A 252 16.91 -11.24 14.71
C SER A 252 17.43 -10.41 15.88
N THR A 253 16.84 -10.70 17.04
CA THR A 253 17.38 -10.67 18.40
C THR A 253 18.56 -9.73 18.65
N VAL A 254 18.41 -8.91 19.69
CA VAL A 254 19.49 -8.47 20.59
C VAL A 254 20.50 -9.63 20.74
N MET A 255 21.58 -9.60 19.98
CA MET A 255 22.78 -10.35 20.31
C MET A 255 23.40 -9.53 21.43
N ILE A 256 23.07 -9.91 22.67
CA ILE A 256 23.95 -9.67 23.80
C ILE A 256 25.31 -10.16 23.32
N GLU A 257 26.30 -9.27 23.28
CA GLU A 257 27.69 -9.67 23.18
C GLU A 257 27.91 -10.74 24.25
N GLU A 258 28.12 -11.99 23.85
CA GLU A 258 28.80 -12.96 24.71
C GLU A 258 30.24 -12.43 24.87
N GLY A 259 30.36 -11.46 25.76
CA GLY A 259 31.61 -11.04 26.33
C GLY A 259 32.22 -12.25 27.03
N ASP A 260 33.48 -12.48 26.70
CA ASP A 260 34.42 -13.30 27.44
C ASP A 260 34.06 -13.38 28.92
N THR A 261 33.63 -14.56 29.36
CA THR A 261 33.73 -14.90 30.78
C THR A 261 34.87 -15.89 30.97
N PRO A 262 35.90 -15.52 31.76
CA PRO A 262 37.13 -16.28 31.84
C PRO A 262 36.95 -17.60 32.59
N SER A 263 37.67 -18.60 32.11
CA SER A 263 37.94 -19.88 32.75
C SER A 263 38.06 -19.79 34.28
N LYS A 264 37.17 -20.46 35.01
CA LYS A 264 37.43 -20.87 36.39
C LYS A 264 37.40 -22.38 36.51
N LYS A 265 38.61 -22.91 36.72
CA LYS A 265 38.90 -24.29 37.15
C LYS A 265 38.06 -24.62 38.39
N MET A 266 37.22 -25.66 38.31
CA MET A 266 36.81 -26.39 39.51
C MET A 266 38.02 -27.16 40.02
N LYS A 267 38.54 -26.73 41.18
CA LYS A 267 39.42 -27.54 42.01
C LYS A 267 38.54 -28.43 42.86
N ILE A 268 38.75 -29.73 42.76
CA ILE A 268 38.26 -30.75 43.66
C ILE A 268 38.91 -30.51 45.04
N MET A 269 38.10 -30.40 46.09
CA MET A 269 38.32 -30.91 47.46
C MET A 269 36.98 -30.98 48.17
#